data_AF-A0A3M7BSW8-F1
#
_entry.id   AF-A0A3M7BSW8-F1
#
_cell.length_a   1.000
_cell.length_b   1.000
_cell.length_c   1.000
_cell.angle_alpha   90.00
_cell.angle_beta   90.00
_cell.angle_gamma   90.00
#
_symmetry.space_group_name_H-M   'P 1'
#
loop_
_entity.id
_entity.type
_entity.pdbx_description
1 polymer ?
#
loop_
_entity_poly.entity_id
_entity_poly.type
_entity_poly.pdbx_seq_one_letter_code
_entity_poly.pdbx_strand_id
1 'polypeptide(L)'
;MQGTCTAYIPPVAHHEYVYIICLPTHPHVASVDFLDLPKQPLIYPQPQPSKWSKTTRQSSSKYSTARNAVHSGFIQLTTGESREFNDLVNMTADELKDWLQQSSSEEAGWSKDDGSGESVGHESGRKIIAILEKNPKKDPSKYDDEDLQHMRKVVSYNKRHLAQEGKAKQDPDSRSARSLKNWGHDPQKS
;
A
#
# COMPACT_ATOMS: atom_id res chain seq x y z
N MET A 1 -8.01 -8.24 -42.22
CA MET A 1 -7.87 -9.31 -41.21
C MET A 1 -7.95 -8.68 -39.85
N GLN A 2 -8.87 -9.16 -39.01
CA GLN A 2 -9.39 -8.46 -37.84
C GLN A 2 -8.53 -8.80 -36.60
N GLY A 3 -7.80 -7.83 -36.07
CA GLY A 3 -7.18 -7.93 -34.75
C GLY A 3 -8.26 -7.76 -33.68
N THR A 4 -8.32 -8.67 -32.72
CA THR A 4 -9.31 -8.62 -31.63
C THR A 4 -8.73 -7.85 -30.45
N CYS A 5 -9.29 -6.67 -30.15
CA CYS A 5 -8.97 -5.92 -28.93
C CYS A 5 -10.01 -6.26 -27.86
N THR A 6 -9.59 -6.83 -26.74
CA THR A 6 -10.48 -7.12 -25.60
C THR A 6 -10.15 -6.14 -24.48
N ALA A 7 -11.11 -5.28 -24.11
CA ALA A 7 -10.99 -4.44 -22.94
C ALA A 7 -11.21 -5.28 -21.68
N TYR A 8 -10.23 -5.29 -20.77
CA TYR A 8 -10.35 -5.93 -19.46
C TYR A 8 -10.61 -4.87 -18.40
N ILE A 9 -11.79 -4.93 -17.78
CA ILE A 9 -12.19 -4.04 -16.68
C ILE A 9 -12.21 -4.89 -15.40
N PRO A 10 -11.26 -4.73 -14.47
CA PRO A 10 -11.26 -5.48 -13.23
C PRO A 10 -12.44 -5.05 -12.32
N PRO A 11 -13.05 -5.99 -11.57
CA PRO A 11 -14.31 -5.75 -10.85
C PRO A 11 -14.20 -4.94 -9.55
N VAL A 12 -13.05 -4.34 -9.22
CA VAL A 12 -12.87 -3.63 -7.95
C VAL A 12 -12.25 -2.25 -8.19
N ALA A 13 -13.07 -1.24 -7.98
CA ALA A 13 -12.76 0.16 -8.23
C ALA A 13 -11.75 0.71 -7.22
N HIS A 14 -10.54 1.00 -7.69
CA HIS A 14 -9.84 2.24 -7.38
C HIS A 14 -9.36 2.81 -8.72
N HIS A 15 -10.05 3.84 -9.18
CA HIS A 15 -9.80 4.49 -10.46
C HIS A 15 -8.44 5.16 -10.44
N GLU A 16 -7.57 4.76 -11.37
CA GLU A 16 -6.89 5.73 -12.23
C GLU A 16 -6.30 5.17 -13.54
N TYR A 17 -6.31 3.86 -13.78
CA TYR A 17 -5.72 3.31 -15.02
C TYR A 17 -6.57 2.21 -15.66
N VAL A 18 -7.04 2.47 -16.90
CA VAL A 18 -7.51 1.43 -17.83
C VAL A 18 -6.30 0.99 -18.65
N TYR A 19 -5.84 -0.24 -18.46
CA TYR A 19 -4.74 -0.80 -19.24
C TYR A 19 -5.28 -1.43 -20.52
N ILE A 20 -4.95 -0.85 -21.68
CA ILE A 20 -5.13 -1.52 -22.97
C ILE A 20 -3.84 -2.29 -23.26
N ILE A 21 -3.90 -3.61 -23.15
CA ILE A 21 -2.77 -4.49 -23.48
C ILE A 21 -2.90 -4.89 -24.95
N CYS A 22 -2.16 -4.24 -25.84
CA CYS A 22 -1.95 -4.72 -27.20
C CYS A 22 -0.68 -5.56 -27.22
N LEU A 23 -0.81 -6.88 -27.41
CA LEU A 23 0.33 -7.76 -27.62
C LEU A 23 0.89 -7.53 -29.04
N PRO A 24 2.16 -7.12 -29.21
CA PRO A 24 2.72 -6.84 -30.52
C PRO A 24 3.16 -8.14 -31.22
N THR A 25 2.64 -8.39 -32.42
CA THR A 25 3.28 -9.31 -33.36
C THR A 25 4.37 -8.57 -34.14
N HIS A 26 5.58 -8.60 -33.57
CA HIS A 26 6.89 -8.39 -34.23
C HIS A 26 7.37 -6.96 -34.53
N PRO A 27 8.71 -6.77 -34.64
CA PRO A 27 9.39 -5.51 -34.40
C PRO A 27 9.77 -4.82 -35.70
N HIS A 28 9.34 -3.58 -35.89
CA HIS A 28 10.13 -2.58 -36.63
C HIS A 28 9.50 -1.20 -36.43
N VAL A 29 10.34 -0.25 -36.02
CA VAL A 29 10.20 1.22 -36.06
C VAL A 29 8.77 1.78 -36.06
N ALA A 30 8.37 2.41 -34.95
CA ALA A 30 7.21 3.30 -34.94
C ALA A 30 7.57 4.60 -34.22
N SER A 31 7.69 5.66 -35.02
CA SER A 31 7.65 7.06 -34.62
C SER A 31 6.32 7.36 -33.93
N VAL A 32 6.38 8.07 -32.79
CA VAL A 32 5.19 8.52 -32.06
C VAL A 32 4.79 9.91 -32.56
N ASP A 33 3.80 9.97 -33.44
CA ASP A 33 3.11 11.23 -33.75
C ASP A 33 2.04 11.47 -32.67
N PHE A 34 2.28 12.50 -31.86
CA PHE A 34 1.42 12.95 -30.77
C PHE A 34 0.31 13.83 -31.35
N LEU A 35 -0.87 13.24 -31.60
CA LEU A 35 -2.05 14.02 -31.96
C LEU A 35 -2.61 14.74 -30.71
N ASP A 36 -2.39 16.05 -30.68
CA ASP A 36 -2.86 16.98 -29.66
C ASP A 36 -4.37 17.22 -29.83
N LEU A 37 -5.20 16.49 -29.06
CA LEU A 37 -6.64 16.71 -29.00
C LEU A 37 -6.96 17.76 -27.92
N PRO A 38 -7.78 18.79 -28.23
CA PRO A 38 -8.09 19.85 -27.29
C PRO A 38 -8.91 19.34 -26.10
N LYS A 39 -8.41 19.62 -24.89
CA LYS A 39 -9.08 19.34 -23.62
C LYS A 39 -10.36 20.18 -23.51
N GLN A 40 -11.52 19.53 -23.53
CA GLN A 40 -12.79 20.16 -23.15
C GLN A 40 -12.90 20.18 -21.62
N PRO A 41 -13.32 21.28 -20.99
CA PRO A 41 -13.51 21.32 -19.54
C PRO A 41 -14.75 20.52 -19.15
N LEU A 42 -14.56 19.49 -18.32
CA LEU A 42 -15.64 18.71 -17.71
C LEU A 42 -16.36 19.57 -16.66
N ILE A 43 -17.54 20.08 -17.02
CA ILE A 43 -18.47 20.72 -16.08
C ILE A 43 -19.22 19.59 -15.35
N TYR A 44 -18.87 19.34 -14.09
CA TYR A 44 -19.63 18.43 -13.23
C TYR A 44 -20.81 19.19 -12.59
N PRO A 45 -22.07 18.73 -12.77
CA PRO A 45 -23.19 19.34 -12.06
C PRO A 45 -23.07 19.06 -10.55
N GLN A 46 -23.09 20.13 -9.76
CA GLN A 46 -23.08 20.04 -8.29
C GLN A 46 -24.38 19.41 -7.78
N PRO A 47 -24.33 18.38 -6.91
CA PRO A 47 -25.53 17.78 -6.36
C PRO A 47 -26.26 18.77 -5.45
N GLN A 48 -27.53 19.05 -5.76
CA GLN A 48 -28.37 19.92 -4.95
C GLN A 48 -28.73 19.21 -3.63
N PRO A 49 -28.72 19.91 -2.48
CA PRO A 49 -29.06 19.31 -1.20
C PRO A 49 -30.54 18.90 -1.19
N SER A 50 -30.78 17.58 -1.16
CA SER A 50 -32.13 17.05 -1.02
C SER A 50 -32.72 17.42 0.34
N LYS A 51 -33.97 17.89 0.35
CA LYS A 51 -34.71 18.24 1.56
C LYS A 51 -35.00 16.98 2.37
N TRP A 52 -34.33 16.79 3.49
CA TRP A 52 -34.65 15.72 4.44
C TRP A 52 -35.89 16.10 5.25
N SER A 53 -37.02 15.46 4.95
CA SER A 53 -38.22 15.54 5.79
C SER A 53 -38.03 14.71 7.06
N LYS A 54 -38.22 15.35 8.21
CA LYS A 54 -38.17 14.73 9.55
C LYS A 54 -39.21 13.60 9.63
N THR A 55 -38.79 12.37 9.40
CA THR A 55 -39.66 11.20 9.54
C THR A 55 -39.13 10.33 10.68
N THR A 56 -39.97 10.24 11.71
CA THR A 56 -40.09 9.22 12.77
C THR A 56 -38.81 8.63 13.39
N ARG A 57 -38.62 8.92 14.68
CA ARG A 57 -37.70 8.25 15.62
C ARG A 57 -38.06 6.75 15.74
N GLN A 58 -37.54 5.92 14.84
CA GLN A 58 -37.68 4.46 14.93
C GLN A 58 -36.51 3.88 15.75
N SER A 59 -36.86 3.35 16.93
CA SER A 59 -36.10 2.45 17.84
C SER A 59 -34.56 2.41 17.72
N SER A 60 -33.90 2.92 18.76
CA SER A 60 -32.45 2.87 19.02
C SER A 60 -31.82 1.47 19.03
N SER A 61 -32.63 0.40 19.12
CA SER A 61 -32.14 -0.98 19.19
C SER A 61 -31.58 -1.49 17.85
N LYS A 62 -32.22 -1.17 16.71
CA LYS A 62 -31.77 -1.67 15.39
C LYS A 62 -30.46 -1.04 14.92
N TYR A 63 -30.21 0.21 15.32
CA TYR A 63 -28.96 0.92 15.00
C TYR A 63 -27.77 0.46 15.86
N SER A 64 -28.01 -0.12 17.04
CA SER A 64 -26.96 -0.69 17.89
C SER A 64 -26.33 -1.92 17.23
N THR A 65 -27.15 -2.86 16.76
CA THR A 65 -26.66 -4.10 16.12
C THR A 65 -25.88 -3.81 14.84
N ALA A 66 -26.35 -2.88 13.99
CA ALA A 66 -25.64 -2.50 12.77
C ALA A 66 -24.28 -1.83 13.07
N ARG A 67 -24.22 -0.93 14.06
CA ARG A 67 -22.95 -0.33 14.50
C ARG A 67 -22.01 -1.38 15.08
N ASN A 68 -22.52 -2.32 15.88
CA ASN A 68 -21.71 -3.40 16.45
C ASN A 68 -21.16 -4.35 15.37
N ALA A 69 -21.95 -4.65 14.33
CA ALA A 69 -21.49 -5.47 13.20
C ALA A 69 -20.43 -4.75 12.35
N VAL A 70 -20.61 -3.44 12.08
CA VAL A 70 -19.59 -2.63 11.39
C VAL A 70 -18.31 -2.54 12.22
N HIS A 71 -18.42 -2.30 13.53
CA HIS A 71 -17.28 -2.26 14.44
C HIS A 71 -16.58 -3.64 14.54
N SER A 72 -17.33 -4.73 14.70
CA SER A 72 -16.78 -6.09 14.74
C SER A 72 -16.10 -6.49 13.43
N GLY A 73 -16.70 -6.14 12.28
CA GLY A 73 -16.11 -6.40 10.97
C GLY A 73 -14.86 -5.57 10.73
N PHE A 74 -14.85 -4.30 11.15
CA PHE A 74 -13.67 -3.45 11.14
C PHE A 74 -12.56 -4.04 12.02
N ILE A 75 -12.86 -4.45 13.25
CA ILE A 75 -11.89 -5.09 14.16
C ILE A 75 -11.33 -6.40 13.59
N GLN A 76 -12.13 -7.21 12.88
CA GLN A 76 -11.62 -8.43 12.22
C GLN A 76 -10.65 -8.11 11.07
N LEU A 77 -10.95 -7.09 10.26
CA LEU A 77 -10.07 -6.63 9.17
C LEU A 77 -8.73 -6.11 9.72
N THR A 78 -8.76 -5.27 10.75
CA THR A 78 -7.54 -4.71 11.37
C THR A 78 -6.72 -5.79 12.10
N THR A 79 -7.38 -6.80 12.68
CA THR A 79 -6.70 -7.93 13.32
C THR A 79 -5.92 -8.77 12.29
N GLY A 80 -6.46 -8.98 11.10
CA GLY A 80 -5.74 -9.69 10.03
C GLY A 80 -4.47 -8.96 9.59
N GLU A 81 -4.56 -7.67 9.35
CA GLU A 81 -3.45 -6.84 8.86
C GLU A 81 -2.35 -6.68 9.92
N SER A 82 -2.75 -6.44 11.17
CA SER A 82 -1.82 -6.31 12.28
C SER A 82 -1.08 -7.61 12.56
N ARG A 83 -1.75 -8.76 12.46
CA ARG A 83 -1.11 -10.08 12.55
C ARG A 83 -0.09 -10.28 11.42
N GLU A 84 -0.47 -10.09 10.16
CA GLU A 84 0.45 -10.29 9.03
C GLU A 84 1.67 -9.37 9.09
N PHE A 85 1.46 -8.13 9.52
CA PHE A 85 2.56 -7.19 9.77
C PHE A 85 3.52 -7.73 10.83
N ASN A 86 2.98 -8.22 11.95
CA ASN A 86 3.79 -8.75 13.04
C ASN A 86 4.53 -10.06 12.69
N ASP A 87 4.02 -10.81 11.71
CA ASP A 87 4.66 -12.01 11.18
C ASP A 87 5.78 -11.66 10.18
N LEU A 88 5.59 -10.61 9.37
CA LEU A 88 6.56 -10.21 8.35
C LEU A 88 7.64 -9.27 8.88
N VAL A 89 7.34 -8.41 9.86
CA VAL A 89 8.34 -7.51 10.47
C VAL A 89 9.02 -8.27 11.61
N ASN A 90 10.20 -8.81 11.31
CA ASN A 90 10.98 -9.68 12.21
C ASN A 90 12.18 -8.97 12.86
N MET A 91 12.39 -7.68 12.57
CA MET A 91 13.36 -6.82 13.24
C MET A 91 12.70 -6.08 14.41
N THR A 92 13.43 -5.90 15.51
CA THR A 92 12.96 -5.04 16.61
C THR A 92 13.10 -3.55 16.24
N ALA A 93 12.44 -2.68 17.02
CA ALA A 93 12.57 -1.23 16.84
C ALA A 93 14.03 -0.77 16.94
N ASP A 94 14.77 -1.28 17.93
CA ASP A 94 16.19 -0.94 18.13
C ASP A 94 17.06 -1.46 16.98
N GLU A 95 16.86 -2.70 16.54
CA GLU A 95 17.60 -3.27 15.41
C GLU A 95 17.36 -2.48 14.11
N LEU A 96 16.10 -2.10 13.87
CA LEU A 96 15.75 -1.30 12.71
C LEU A 96 16.33 0.11 12.81
N LYS A 97 16.36 0.70 14.01
CA LYS A 97 16.94 2.02 14.25
C LYS A 97 18.45 2.04 14.00
N ASP A 98 19.16 1.00 14.43
CA ASP A 98 20.60 0.86 14.19
C ASP A 98 20.87 0.62 12.69
N TRP A 99 20.02 -0.16 12.02
CA TRP A 99 20.10 -0.38 10.58
C TRP A 99 19.91 0.91 9.78
N LEU A 100 18.90 1.71 10.10
CA LEU A 100 18.60 2.95 9.36
C LEU A 100 19.70 4.01 9.47
N GLN A 101 20.58 3.93 10.47
CA GLN A 101 21.73 4.84 10.60
C GLN A 101 22.90 4.49 9.66
N GLN A 102 22.84 3.34 8.98
CA GLN A 102 23.90 2.90 8.08
C GLN A 102 23.73 3.51 6.68
N SER A 103 24.83 3.90 6.03
CA SER A 103 24.78 4.42 4.65
C SER A 103 24.19 3.42 3.64
N SER A 104 24.35 2.11 3.90
CA SER A 104 23.76 1.03 3.13
C SER A 104 22.23 1.06 3.09
N SER A 105 21.60 1.62 4.13
CA SER A 105 20.15 1.80 4.23
C SER A 105 19.66 2.99 3.41
N GLU A 106 20.41 4.10 3.40
CA GLU A 106 20.07 5.32 2.65
C GLU A 106 20.07 5.08 1.13
N GLU A 107 21.04 4.30 0.64
CA GLU A 107 21.19 3.98 -0.78
C GLU A 107 20.20 2.90 -1.29
N ALA A 108 19.48 2.24 -0.38
CA ALA A 108 18.60 1.13 -0.72
C ALA A 108 17.16 1.59 -1.00
N GLY A 109 16.75 1.51 -2.27
CA GLY A 109 15.35 1.64 -2.70
C GLY A 109 15.14 2.63 -3.85
N TRP A 110 13.90 3.09 -3.97
CA TRP A 110 13.51 4.15 -4.90
C TRP A 110 13.56 5.50 -4.18
N SER A 111 14.34 6.44 -4.72
CA SER A 111 14.39 7.82 -4.23
C SER A 111 13.07 8.52 -4.48
N LYS A 112 12.64 9.36 -3.54
CA LYS A 112 11.46 10.20 -3.77
C LYS A 112 11.81 11.36 -4.70
N ASP A 113 10.83 11.77 -5.49
CA ASP A 113 10.92 12.97 -6.35
C ASP A 113 10.63 14.28 -5.58
N ASP A 114 10.62 14.24 -4.25
CA ASP A 114 10.28 15.38 -3.38
C ASP A 114 11.50 16.25 -3.01
N GLY A 115 12.68 15.94 -3.55
CA GLY A 115 13.92 16.69 -3.30
C GLY A 115 14.54 16.46 -1.91
N SER A 116 13.99 15.56 -1.09
CA SER A 116 14.57 15.21 0.22
C SER A 116 15.84 14.35 0.10
N GLY A 117 16.06 13.71 -1.05
CA GLY A 117 17.15 12.75 -1.26
C GLY A 117 16.93 11.40 -0.58
N GLU A 118 15.80 11.21 0.10
CA GLU A 118 15.51 10.02 0.88
C GLU A 118 14.72 8.96 0.09
N SER A 119 15.00 7.68 0.35
CA SER A 119 14.25 6.57 -0.24
C SER A 119 12.90 6.33 0.45
N VAL A 120 11.91 5.86 -0.31
CA VAL A 120 10.58 5.49 0.25
C VAL A 120 10.69 4.41 1.34
N GLY A 121 11.66 3.50 1.18
CA GLY A 121 11.93 2.46 2.19
C GLY A 121 12.48 3.05 3.48
N HIS A 122 13.39 4.02 3.39
CA HIS A 122 13.99 4.66 4.56
C HIS A 122 12.94 5.41 5.42
N GLU A 123 12.05 6.17 4.77
CA GLU A 123 10.91 6.79 5.47
C GLU A 123 9.99 5.75 6.10
N SER A 124 9.72 4.65 5.37
CA SER A 124 8.88 3.56 5.86
C SER A 124 9.45 2.92 7.13
N GLY A 125 10.78 2.70 7.17
CA GLY A 125 11.47 2.16 8.33
C GLY A 125 11.27 3.01 9.57
N ARG A 126 11.35 4.34 9.46
CA ARG A 126 11.08 5.24 10.60
C ARG A 126 9.66 5.13 11.12
N LYS A 127 8.68 5.01 10.23
CA LYS A 127 7.28 4.79 10.63
C LYS A 127 7.08 3.45 11.31
N ILE A 128 7.76 2.39 10.84
CA ILE A 128 7.73 1.07 11.49
C ILE A 128 8.28 1.17 12.92
N ILE A 129 9.41 1.87 13.12
CA ILE A 129 9.98 2.10 14.47
C ILE A 129 8.94 2.78 15.37
N ALA A 130 8.31 3.86 14.90
CA ALA A 130 7.29 4.58 15.67
C ALA A 130 6.10 3.68 16.05
N ILE A 131 5.63 2.83 15.13
CA ILE A 131 4.54 1.86 15.39
C ILE A 131 4.95 0.84 16.45
N LEU A 132 6.17 0.29 16.35
CA LEU A 132 6.70 -0.71 17.28
C LEU A 132 6.92 -0.13 18.68
N GLU A 133 7.45 1.08 18.79
CA GLU A 133 7.65 1.79 20.06
C GLU A 133 6.32 2.20 20.71
N LYS A 134 5.33 2.63 19.91
CA LYS A 134 4.00 3.00 20.37
C LYS A 134 3.22 1.80 20.93
N ASN A 135 3.37 0.63 20.33
CA ASN A 135 2.62 -0.57 20.70
C ASN A 135 3.49 -1.83 20.83
N PRO A 136 4.37 -1.91 21.84
CA PRO A 136 5.31 -3.02 22.00
C PRO A 136 4.61 -4.36 22.30
N LYS A 137 3.37 -4.30 22.82
CA LYS A 137 2.54 -5.49 23.10
C LYS A 137 1.75 -5.98 21.89
N LYS A 138 1.85 -5.30 20.74
CA LYS A 138 1.17 -5.66 19.48
C LYS A 138 -0.35 -5.81 19.64
N ASP A 139 -0.95 -4.99 20.49
CA ASP A 139 -2.39 -5.00 20.74
C ASP A 139 -3.15 -4.34 19.58
N PRO A 140 -4.00 -5.08 18.83
CA PRO A 140 -4.68 -4.55 17.65
C PRO A 140 -5.57 -3.33 17.94
N SER A 141 -6.03 -3.17 19.18
CA SER A 141 -6.91 -2.06 19.57
C SER A 141 -6.20 -0.71 19.73
N LYS A 142 -4.86 -0.71 19.74
CA LYS A 142 -4.03 0.49 19.97
C LYS A 142 -3.48 1.13 18.71
N TYR A 143 -3.70 0.51 17.55
CA TYR A 143 -3.33 1.10 16.27
C TYR A 143 -4.38 2.10 15.83
N ASP A 144 -3.94 3.25 15.35
CA ASP A 144 -4.82 4.19 14.66
C ASP A 144 -4.91 3.87 13.17
N ASP A 145 -5.75 4.61 12.45
CA ASP A 145 -5.97 4.38 11.03
C ASP A 145 -4.72 4.65 10.18
N GLU A 146 -3.80 5.51 10.63
CA GLU A 146 -2.55 5.80 9.92
C GLU A 146 -1.55 4.67 10.09
N ASP A 147 -1.42 4.14 11.31
CA ASP A 147 -0.62 2.95 11.63
C ASP A 147 -1.09 1.78 10.75
N LEU A 148 -2.40 1.51 10.73
CA LEU A 148 -2.99 0.41 9.97
C LEU A 148 -2.76 0.54 8.46
N GLN A 149 -2.92 1.76 7.92
CA GLN A 149 -2.64 2.03 6.50
C GLN A 149 -1.17 1.77 6.16
N HIS A 150 -0.24 2.20 7.02
CA HIS A 150 1.18 1.96 6.81
C HIS A 150 1.52 0.47 6.95
N MET A 151 0.96 -0.22 7.94
CA MET A 151 1.13 -1.67 8.13
C MET A 151 0.69 -2.46 6.87
N ARG A 152 -0.45 -2.11 6.27
CA ARG A 152 -0.90 -2.71 4.99
C ARG A 152 0.10 -2.50 3.86
N LYS A 153 0.70 -1.30 3.79
CA LYS A 153 1.73 -0.98 2.79
C LYS A 153 2.97 -1.84 2.99
N VAL A 154 3.43 -1.98 4.23
CA VAL A 154 4.58 -2.80 4.61
C VAL A 154 4.35 -4.26 4.25
N VAL A 155 3.21 -4.83 4.67
CA VAL A 155 2.83 -6.22 4.35
C VAL A 155 2.81 -6.45 2.84
N SER A 156 2.18 -5.55 2.09
CA SER A 156 2.08 -5.65 0.63
C SER A 156 3.45 -5.57 -0.05
N TYR A 157 4.34 -4.70 0.45
CA TYR A 157 5.70 -4.57 -0.06
C TYR A 157 6.51 -5.85 0.19
N ASN A 158 6.53 -6.33 1.44
CA ASN A 158 7.29 -7.51 1.85
C ASN A 158 6.82 -8.76 1.12
N LYS A 159 5.51 -9.02 1.06
CA LYS A 159 4.95 -10.18 0.32
C LYS A 159 5.37 -10.19 -1.15
N ARG A 160 5.27 -9.04 -1.82
CA ARG A 160 5.63 -8.94 -3.24
C ARG A 160 7.13 -9.15 -3.45
N HIS A 161 7.97 -8.51 -2.63
CA HIS A 161 9.42 -8.61 -2.78
C HIS A 161 9.93 -10.00 -2.43
N LEU A 162 9.40 -10.63 -1.37
CA LEU A 162 9.75 -12.01 -1.03
C LEU A 162 9.35 -13.01 -2.14
N ALA A 163 8.23 -12.77 -2.83
CA ALA A 163 7.80 -13.61 -3.95
C ALA A 163 8.62 -13.38 -5.23
N GLN A 164 9.02 -12.14 -5.50
CA GLN A 164 9.83 -11.77 -6.67
C GLN A 164 11.30 -12.15 -6.49
N GLU A 165 11.80 -12.11 -5.26
CA GLU A 165 13.22 -12.21 -4.96
C GLU A 165 13.55 -13.46 -4.16
N GLY A 166 13.33 -14.64 -4.77
CA GLY A 166 13.85 -15.90 -4.24
C GLY A 166 15.38 -15.93 -4.01
N LYS A 167 16.09 -14.90 -4.49
CA LYS A 167 17.53 -14.66 -4.30
C LYS A 167 17.89 -13.72 -3.14
N ALA A 168 16.95 -13.00 -2.52
CA ALA A 168 17.26 -12.10 -1.40
C ALA A 168 17.86 -12.86 -0.20
N LYS A 169 17.55 -14.15 -0.07
CA LYS A 169 18.17 -15.06 0.91
C LYS A 169 19.61 -15.48 0.55
N GLN A 170 20.01 -15.35 -0.71
CA GLN A 170 21.31 -15.83 -1.21
C GLN A 170 22.42 -14.79 -1.02
N ASP A 171 22.08 -13.50 -1.06
CA ASP A 171 23.03 -12.41 -0.92
C ASP A 171 22.51 -11.35 0.07
N PRO A 172 23.03 -11.32 1.32
CA PRO A 172 22.61 -10.34 2.33
C PRO A 172 23.05 -8.91 2.01
N ASP A 173 24.01 -8.72 1.11
CA ASP A 173 24.48 -7.41 0.66
C ASP A 173 23.75 -6.90 -0.58
N SER A 174 22.82 -7.69 -1.12
CA SER A 174 22.02 -7.29 -2.28
C SER A 174 21.16 -6.07 -1.98
N ARG A 175 20.91 -5.24 -3.01
CA ARG A 175 20.01 -4.08 -2.92
C ARG A 175 18.64 -4.43 -2.35
N SER A 176 18.16 -5.62 -2.64
CA SER A 176 16.89 -6.15 -2.16
C SER A 176 16.89 -6.53 -0.70
N ALA A 177 17.92 -7.25 -0.23
CA ALA A 177 18.06 -7.58 1.18
C ALA A 177 18.12 -6.29 2.03
N ARG A 178 18.88 -5.29 1.55
CA ARG A 178 18.94 -3.95 2.17
C ARG A 178 17.58 -3.25 2.17
N SER A 179 16.84 -3.33 1.05
CA SER A 179 15.51 -2.73 0.98
C SER A 179 14.52 -3.44 1.92
N LEU A 180 14.48 -4.77 1.94
CA LEU A 180 13.65 -5.53 2.88
C LEU A 180 13.93 -5.15 4.34
N LYS A 181 15.20 -4.95 4.71
CA LYS A 181 15.57 -4.45 6.04
C LYS A 181 15.01 -3.05 6.31
N ASN A 182 15.02 -2.14 5.33
CA ASN A 182 14.35 -0.83 5.46
C ASN A 182 12.83 -0.97 5.72
N TRP A 183 12.22 -2.06 5.26
CA TRP A 183 10.82 -2.41 5.50
C TRP A 183 10.61 -3.34 6.70
N GLY A 184 11.62 -3.46 7.58
CA GLY A 184 11.56 -4.20 8.84
C GLY A 184 11.64 -5.72 8.71
N HIS A 185 11.94 -6.24 7.51
CA HIS A 185 12.12 -7.67 7.28
C HIS A 185 13.60 -7.98 6.99
N ASP A 186 14.24 -8.69 7.92
CA ASP A 186 15.55 -9.26 7.70
C ASP A 186 15.41 -10.67 7.07
N PRO A 187 15.79 -10.87 5.79
CA PRO A 187 15.71 -12.18 5.13
C PRO A 187 16.64 -13.23 5.75
N GLN A 188 17.61 -12.84 6.58
CA GLN A 188 18.50 -13.75 7.30
C GLN A 188 17.89 -14.28 8.61
N LYS A 189 16.83 -13.62 9.12
CA LYS A 189 16.09 -14.07 10.30
C LYS A 189 14.92 -14.94 9.83
N SER A 190 14.98 -16.23 10.16
CA SER A 190 13.90 -17.21 9.91
C SER A 190 13.15 -17.54 11.19
#